data_AF-A0A7C2Q4G7-F1
#
_entry.id   AF-A0A7C2Q4G7-F1
#
_cell.length_a   1.000
_cell.length_b   1.000
_cell.length_c   1.000
_cell.angle_alpha   90.00
_cell.angle_beta   90.00
_cell.angle_gamma   90.00
#
_symmetry.space_group_name_H-M   'P 1'
#
loop_
_entity.id
_entity.type
_entity.pdbx_description
1 polymer ?
#
loop_
_entity_poly.entity_id
_entity_poly.type
_entity_poly.pdbx_seq_one_letter_code
_entity_poly.pdbx_strand_id
1 'polypeptide(L)'
;MNCLVCGAVISGGATACPRCGASLGPGGGQAVSPTLPLGTRLANGKYTVEKVLGAGGFGITYLGTDVVLSRPVAIKELFPGGCQRNGTTLVPTRLSPSDFSSMKQRFLKEARLLARLNHPGVVKVYDFFEENGTAYMVMEYLRGRSLARILQERGGRLEEG
;
A
#
# COMPACT_ATOMS: atom_id res chain seq x y z
N MET A 1 -9.25 -20.03 7.74
CA MET A 1 -9.34 -19.74 6.28
C MET A 1 -8.01 -19.13 5.82
N ASN A 2 -7.64 -19.18 4.55
CA ASN A 2 -6.44 -18.47 4.08
C ASN A 2 -6.82 -17.12 3.51
N CYS A 3 -6.00 -16.10 3.78
CA CYS A 3 -6.15 -14.79 3.19
C CYS A 3 -5.92 -14.89 1.69
N LEU A 4 -6.91 -14.56 0.89
CA LEU A 4 -6.83 -14.59 -0.57
C LEU A 4 -5.88 -13.51 -1.14
N VAL A 5 -5.42 -12.57 -0.31
CA VAL A 5 -4.50 -11.50 -0.70
C VAL A 5 -3.04 -11.86 -0.41
N CYS A 6 -2.73 -12.55 0.69
CA CYS A 6 -1.33 -12.82 1.09
C CYS A 6 -1.04 -14.26 1.52
N GLY A 7 -2.01 -15.16 1.38
CA GLY A 7 -1.91 -16.58 1.75
C GLY A 7 -1.80 -16.87 3.25
N ALA A 8 -1.86 -15.86 4.11
CA ALA A 8 -1.75 -16.05 5.55
C ALA A 8 -2.90 -16.90 6.09
N VAL A 9 -2.60 -17.79 7.03
CA VAL A 9 -3.64 -18.48 7.81
C VAL A 9 -4.36 -17.45 8.68
N ILE A 10 -5.68 -17.42 8.55
CA ILE A 10 -6.59 -16.56 9.30
C ILE A 10 -7.33 -17.39 10.33
N SER A 11 -7.22 -16.97 11.59
CA SER A 11 -8.02 -17.46 12.71
C SER A 11 -9.47 -17.01 12.58
N GLY A 12 -10.43 -17.91 12.85
CA GLY A 12 -11.86 -17.63 12.71
C GLY A 12 -12.30 -16.42 13.54
N GLY A 13 -13.09 -15.52 12.94
CA GLY A 13 -13.60 -14.30 13.58
C GLY A 13 -12.83 -13.01 13.24
N ALA A 14 -11.69 -13.09 12.54
CA ALA A 14 -10.97 -11.90 12.10
C ALA A 14 -11.71 -11.17 10.98
N THR A 15 -12.00 -9.88 11.16
CA THR A 15 -12.61 -9.00 10.15
C THR A 15 -11.60 -8.46 9.13
N ALA A 16 -10.30 -8.61 9.42
CA ALA A 16 -9.19 -8.27 8.54
C ALA A 16 -8.01 -9.23 8.71
N CYS A 17 -7.22 -9.44 7.66
CA CYS A 17 -6.04 -10.28 7.70
C CYS A 17 -4.95 -9.63 8.57
N PRO A 18 -4.46 -10.30 9.63
CA PRO A 18 -3.45 -9.73 10.52
C PRO A 18 -2.08 -9.55 9.85
N ARG A 19 -1.85 -10.20 8.70
CA ARG A 19 -0.59 -10.11 7.95
C ARG A 19 -0.59 -8.99 6.92
N CYS A 20 -1.70 -8.77 6.22
CA CYS A 20 -1.76 -7.82 5.10
C CYS A 20 -2.87 -6.79 5.19
N GLY A 21 -3.74 -6.84 6.21
CA GLY A 21 -4.83 -5.88 6.41
C GLY A 21 -6.06 -6.08 5.53
N ALA A 22 -6.08 -7.08 4.64
CA ALA A 22 -7.23 -7.34 3.76
C ALA A 22 -8.51 -7.66 4.54
N SER A 23 -9.62 -6.99 4.24
CA SER A 23 -10.93 -7.27 4.85
C SER A 23 -11.40 -8.70 4.53
N LEU A 24 -11.84 -9.42 5.56
CA LEU A 24 -12.34 -10.80 5.48
C LEU A 24 -13.85 -10.76 5.71
N GLY A 25 -14.59 -10.31 4.70
CA GLY A 25 -16.05 -10.16 4.80
C GLY A 25 -16.79 -11.50 4.92
N PRO A 26 -17.97 -11.54 5.56
CA PRO A 26 -18.84 -12.71 5.59
C PRO A 26 -19.57 -12.84 4.24
N GLY A 27 -19.03 -13.63 3.32
CA GLY A 27 -19.71 -13.94 2.06
C GLY A 27 -18.74 -14.34 0.94
N GLY A 28 -18.80 -15.60 0.52
CA GLY A 28 -17.97 -16.22 -0.53
C GLY A 28 -18.26 -15.73 -1.95
N GLY A 29 -18.30 -14.42 -2.18
CA GLY A 29 -18.17 -13.84 -3.51
C GLY A 29 -16.70 -13.80 -3.92
N GLN A 30 -16.40 -14.09 -5.20
CA GLN A 30 -15.04 -14.06 -5.75
C GLN A 30 -14.26 -12.85 -5.21
N ALA A 31 -13.22 -13.10 -4.42
CA ALA A 31 -12.46 -12.03 -3.80
C ALA A 31 -11.66 -11.32 -4.89
N VAL A 32 -12.19 -10.19 -5.35
CA VAL A 32 -11.46 -9.28 -6.23
C VAL A 32 -10.29 -8.74 -5.43
N SER A 33 -9.07 -9.03 -5.87
CA SER A 33 -7.88 -8.63 -5.12
C SER A 33 -7.84 -7.10 -5.00
N PRO A 34 -7.69 -6.53 -3.79
CA PRO A 34 -7.56 -5.08 -3.63
C PRO A 34 -6.22 -4.56 -4.18
N THR A 35 -5.25 -5.45 -4.40
CA THR A 35 -3.89 -5.11 -4.80
C THR A 35 -3.74 -5.04 -6.31
N LEU A 36 -2.80 -4.23 -6.79
CA LEU A 36 -2.36 -4.32 -8.19
C LEU A 36 -1.84 -5.72 -8.51
N PRO A 37 -2.07 -6.22 -9.74
CA PRO A 37 -1.39 -7.42 -10.24
C PRO A 37 0.14 -7.24 -10.21
N LEU A 38 0.87 -8.31 -9.89
CA LEU A 38 2.33 -8.28 -9.97
C LEU A 38 2.77 -8.11 -11.43
N GLY A 39 3.85 -7.37 -11.65
CA GLY A 39 4.30 -6.98 -12.98
C GLY A 39 3.57 -5.77 -13.56
N THR A 40 2.58 -5.19 -12.86
CA THR A 40 1.94 -3.94 -13.28
C THR A 40 3.00 -2.87 -13.47
N ARG A 41 2.95 -2.22 -14.64
CA ARG A 41 3.82 -1.10 -15.02
C ARG A 41 3.09 0.21 -14.80
N LEU A 42 3.74 1.12 -14.07
CA LEU A 42 3.21 2.44 -13.71
C LEU A 42 4.10 3.54 -14.29
N ALA A 43 3.56 4.75 -14.41
CA ALA A 43 4.22 5.95 -14.91
C ALA A 43 4.95 5.69 -16.24
N ASN A 44 4.19 5.25 -17.25
CA ASN A 44 4.69 4.88 -18.58
C ASN A 44 5.80 3.80 -18.55
N GLY A 45 5.72 2.89 -17.59
CA GLY A 45 6.68 1.79 -17.45
C GLY A 45 7.92 2.09 -16.64
N LYS A 46 8.05 3.29 -16.06
CA LYS A 46 9.16 3.67 -15.18
C LYS A 46 9.23 2.80 -13.92
N TYR A 47 8.07 2.37 -13.40
CA TYR A 47 8.00 1.55 -12.20
C TYR A 47 7.30 0.22 -12.46
N THR A 48 7.85 -0.87 -11.95
CA THR A 48 7.22 -2.20 -11.99
C THR A 48 6.88 -2.67 -10.59
N VAL A 49 5.63 -3.10 -10.37
CA VAL A 49 5.16 -3.64 -9.09
C VAL A 49 5.62 -5.09 -8.93
N GLU A 50 6.30 -5.40 -7.83
CA GLU A 50 6.90 -6.74 -7.61
C GLU A 50 6.23 -7.52 -6.49
N LYS A 51 5.88 -6.85 -5.39
CA LYS A 51 5.32 -7.52 -4.20
C LYS A 51 4.54 -6.54 -3.33
N VAL A 52 3.52 -7.03 -2.62
CA VAL A 52 2.84 -6.25 -1.57
C VAL A 52 3.68 -6.25 -0.29
N LEU A 53 4.02 -5.06 0.20
CA LEU A 53 4.72 -4.86 1.49
C LEU A 53 3.74 -4.74 2.65
N GLY A 54 2.56 -4.16 2.40
CA GLY A 54 1.47 -4.10 3.38
C GLY A 54 0.26 -3.36 2.83
N ALA A 55 -0.92 -3.63 3.37
CA ALA A 55 -2.11 -2.81 3.16
C ALA A 55 -2.71 -2.41 4.52
N GLY A 56 -3.25 -1.19 4.57
CA GLY A 56 -3.86 -0.63 5.77
C GLY A 56 -4.87 0.46 5.42
N GLY A 57 -5.44 1.13 6.43
CA GLY A 57 -6.55 2.06 6.23
C GLY A 57 -6.29 3.27 5.31
N PHE A 58 -5.03 3.56 5.01
CA PHE A 58 -4.62 4.68 4.15
C PHE A 58 -4.22 4.27 2.73
N GLY A 59 -4.10 2.97 2.45
CA GLY A 59 -3.67 2.50 1.14
C GLY A 59 -2.87 1.20 1.16
N ILE A 60 -2.26 0.91 0.01
CA ILE A 60 -1.45 -0.29 -0.22
C ILE A 60 -0.03 0.15 -0.54
N THR A 61 0.95 -0.49 0.10
CA THR A 61 2.37 -0.26 -0.19
C THR A 61 2.95 -1.50 -0.85
N TYR A 62 3.65 -1.27 -1.96
CA TYR A 62 4.30 -2.29 -2.76
C TYR A 62 5.81 -2.11 -2.75
N LEU A 63 6.55 -3.21 -2.87
CA LEU A 63 7.89 -3.20 -3.41
C LEU A 63 7.75 -3.12 -4.93
N GLY A 64 8.52 -2.23 -5.53
CA GLY A 64 8.69 -2.19 -6.97
C GLY A 64 10.12 -1.87 -7.34
N THR A 65 10.35 -1.83 -8.65
CA THR A 65 11.64 -1.44 -9.23
C THR A 65 11.45 -0.21 -10.10
N ASP A 66 12.27 0.81 -9.85
CA ASP A 66 12.51 1.90 -10.80
C ASP A 66 13.42 1.35 -11.90
N VAL A 67 12.83 1.10 -13.07
CA VAL A 67 13.53 0.41 -14.17
C VAL A 67 14.56 1.31 -14.84
N VAL A 68 14.38 2.62 -14.76
CA VAL A 68 15.30 3.60 -15.37
C VAL A 68 16.57 3.68 -14.54
N LEU A 69 16.44 3.70 -13.21
CA LEU A 69 17.58 3.78 -12.29
C LEU A 69 18.04 2.42 -11.77
N SER A 70 17.40 1.32 -12.16
CA SER A 70 17.70 -0.05 -11.74
C SER A 70 17.82 -0.21 -10.22
N ARG A 71 16.86 0.33 -9.47
CA ARG A 71 16.87 0.31 -8.00
C ARG A 71 15.50 -0.09 -7.43
N PRO A 72 15.48 -0.77 -6.26
CA PRO A 72 14.24 -1.05 -5.57
C PRO A 72 13.65 0.24 -4.98
N VAL A 73 12.33 0.34 -5.00
CA VAL A 73 11.55 1.45 -4.45
C VAL A 73 10.32 0.91 -3.71
N ALA A 74 9.84 1.66 -2.74
CA ALA A 74 8.51 1.42 -2.18
C ALA A 74 7.50 2.32 -2.89
N ILE A 75 6.37 1.76 -3.30
CA ILE A 75 5.30 2.45 -4.02
C ILE A 75 4.06 2.42 -3.14
N LYS A 76 3.63 3.56 -2.63
CA LYS A 76 2.40 3.69 -1.85
C LYS A 76 1.28 4.17 -2.76
N GLU A 77 0.22 3.38 -2.86
CA GLU A 77 -1.01 3.69 -3.57
C GLU A 77 -2.08 4.15 -2.58
N LEU A 78 -2.78 5.23 -2.93
CA LEU A 78 -3.99 5.62 -2.22
C LEU A 78 -5.12 4.61 -2.50
N PHE A 79 -5.52 3.85 -1.48
CA PHE A 79 -6.61 2.88 -1.55
C PHE A 79 -7.47 3.00 -0.28
N PRO A 80 -8.42 3.95 -0.24
CA PRO A 80 -9.27 4.11 0.91
C PRO A 80 -10.39 3.06 0.95
N GLY A 81 -10.92 2.81 2.15
CA GLY A 81 -12.09 1.94 2.30
C GLY A 81 -13.28 2.47 1.50
N GLY A 82 -14.05 1.56 0.89
CA GLY A 82 -15.16 1.94 0.00
C GLY A 82 -14.75 2.10 -1.46
N CYS A 83 -13.51 1.79 -1.83
CA CYS A 83 -13.10 1.58 -3.22
C CYS A 83 -13.06 0.09 -3.59
N GLN A 84 -13.19 -0.20 -4.87
CA GLN A 84 -12.96 -1.51 -5.47
C GLN A 84 -11.98 -1.38 -6.64
N ARG A 85 -11.24 -2.44 -6.94
CA ARG A 85 -10.34 -2.50 -8.08
C ARG A 85 -10.98 -3.28 -9.22
N ASN A 86 -10.86 -2.79 -10.44
CA ASN A 86 -11.14 -3.50 -11.68
C ASN A 86 -9.88 -3.50 -12.56
N GLY A 87 -9.20 -4.65 -12.66
CA GLY A 87 -7.89 -4.73 -13.30
C GLY A 87 -6.85 -3.90 -12.55
N THR A 88 -6.33 -2.84 -13.17
CA THR A 88 -5.46 -1.85 -12.50
C THR A 88 -6.24 -0.68 -11.93
N THR A 89 -7.44 -0.39 -12.45
CA THR A 89 -8.20 0.82 -12.16
C THR A 89 -8.91 0.74 -10.81
N LEU A 90 -8.74 1.77 -9.99
CA LEU A 90 -9.45 1.97 -8.74
C LEU A 90 -10.74 2.74 -8.98
N VAL A 91 -11.85 2.24 -8.44
CA VAL A 91 -13.19 2.83 -8.56
C VAL A 91 -13.78 3.02 -7.16
N PRO A 92 -14.13 4.26 -6.76
CA PRO A 92 -14.92 4.51 -5.56
C PRO A 92 -16.32 3.92 -5.69
N THR A 93 -16.75 3.11 -4.71
CA THR A 93 -18.07 2.44 -4.69
C THR A 93 -18.96 2.87 -3.53
N ARG A 94 -18.35 3.32 -2.43
CA ARG A 94 -19.04 3.80 -1.21
C ARG A 94 -18.50 5.13 -0.70
N LEU A 95 -17.77 5.85 -1.54
CA LEU A 95 -17.25 7.19 -1.26
C LEU A 95 -17.85 8.17 -2.26
N SER A 96 -18.22 9.37 -1.80
CA SER A 96 -18.61 10.43 -2.72
C SER A 96 -17.40 10.85 -3.57
N PRO A 97 -17.61 11.34 -4.80
CA PRO A 97 -16.54 11.86 -5.64
C PRO A 97 -15.73 12.98 -4.96
N SER A 98 -16.41 13.85 -4.18
CA SER A 98 -15.77 14.94 -3.44
C SER A 98 -14.90 14.45 -2.30
N ASP A 99 -15.32 13.43 -1.55
CA ASP A 99 -14.53 12.86 -0.46
C ASP A 99 -13.28 12.19 -1.01
N PHE A 100 -13.42 11.37 -2.05
CA PHE A 100 -12.28 10.71 -2.68
C PHE A 100 -11.29 11.72 -3.25
N SER A 101 -11.77 12.77 -3.93
CA SER A 101 -10.93 13.87 -4.42
C SER A 101 -10.18 14.58 -3.28
N SER A 102 -10.87 14.87 -2.18
CA SER A 102 -10.26 15.51 -1.00
C SER A 102 -9.17 14.64 -0.36
N MET A 103 -9.40 13.33 -0.25
CA MET A 103 -8.38 12.38 0.23
C MET A 103 -7.16 12.34 -0.70
N LYS A 104 -7.40 12.34 -2.01
CA LYS A 104 -6.34 12.37 -3.03
C LYS A 104 -5.49 13.64 -2.94
N GLN A 105 -6.12 14.80 -2.80
CA GLN A 105 -5.42 16.07 -2.64
C GLN A 105 -4.55 16.09 -1.37
N ARG A 106 -5.05 15.56 -0.25
CA ARG A 106 -4.28 15.43 1.00
C ARG A 106 -3.07 14.52 0.82
N PHE A 107 -3.26 13.36 0.18
CA PHE A 107 -2.18 12.40 -0.11
C PHE A 107 -1.08 13.04 -0.97
N LEU A 108 -1.43 13.73 -2.05
CA LEU A 108 -0.47 14.42 -2.90
C LEU A 108 0.21 15.60 -2.19
N LYS A 109 -0.49 16.30 -1.31
CA LYS A 109 0.09 17.37 -0.47
C LYS A 109 1.13 16.79 0.48
N GLU A 110 0.85 15.66 1.13
CA GLU A 110 1.79 14.96 2.00
C GLU A 110 3.04 14.53 1.23
N ALA A 111 2.88 13.91 0.05
CA ALA A 111 4.00 13.51 -0.80
C ALA A 111 4.91 14.72 -1.17
N ARG A 112 4.31 15.87 -1.52
CA ARG A 112 5.05 17.11 -1.80
C ARG A 112 5.80 17.66 -0.59
N LEU A 113 5.22 17.55 0.61
CA LEU A 113 5.88 17.99 1.82
C LEU A 113 7.07 17.07 2.14
N LEU A 114 6.87 15.76 2.11
CA LEU A 114 7.92 14.77 2.35
C LEU A 114 9.07 14.86 1.32
N ALA A 115 8.77 15.13 0.05
CA ALA A 115 9.79 15.31 -0.99
C ALA A 115 10.74 16.49 -0.75
N ARG A 116 10.35 17.46 0.10
CA ARG A 116 11.20 18.60 0.47
C ARG A 116 12.09 18.31 1.68
N LEU A 117 11.86 17.20 2.39
CA LEU A 117 12.62 16.84 3.58
C LEU A 117 13.83 16.00 3.18
N ASN A 118 14.98 16.33 3.76
CA ASN A 118 16.20 15.55 3.63
C ASN A 118 16.79 15.32 5.02
N HIS A 119 16.31 14.26 5.69
CA HIS A 119 16.71 13.90 7.05
C HIS A 119 16.84 12.39 7.17
N PRO A 120 17.86 11.83 7.85
CA PRO A 120 18.09 10.39 7.94
C PRO A 120 16.93 9.60 8.57
N GLY A 121 16.12 10.25 9.42
CA GLY A 121 14.92 9.65 10.02
C GLY A 121 13.65 9.73 9.16
N VAL A 122 13.70 10.30 7.95
CA VAL A 122 12.54 10.49 7.07
C VAL A 122 12.83 9.84 5.72
N VAL A 123 11.91 8.98 5.26
CA VAL A 123 12.06 8.32 3.96
C VAL A 123 12.11 9.34 2.83
N LYS A 124 13.03 9.15 1.88
CA LYS A 124 13.10 10.02 0.70
C LYS A 124 11.95 9.71 -0.25
N VAL A 125 11.20 10.73 -0.65
CA VAL A 125 10.22 10.63 -1.73
C VAL A 125 10.90 10.94 -3.05
N TYR A 126 10.82 10.03 -4.01
CA TYR A 126 11.42 10.16 -5.33
C TYR A 126 10.46 10.68 -6.39
N ASP A 127 9.17 10.35 -6.25
CA ASP A 127 8.17 10.65 -7.26
C ASP A 127 6.76 10.62 -6.65
N PHE A 128 5.82 11.28 -7.30
CA PHE A 128 4.38 11.14 -7.03
C PHE A 128 3.59 11.45 -8.29
N PHE A 129 2.56 10.66 -8.57
CA PHE A 129 1.77 10.79 -9.80
C PHE A 129 0.36 10.25 -9.63
N GLU A 130 -0.52 10.60 -10.55
CA GLU A 130 -1.87 10.05 -10.65
C GLU A 130 -1.96 9.08 -11.83
N GLU A 131 -2.57 7.92 -11.62
CA GLU A 131 -2.80 6.90 -12.64
C GLU A 131 -3.90 5.95 -12.15
N ASN A 132 -4.52 5.17 -13.05
CA ASN A 132 -5.43 4.08 -12.67
C ASN A 132 -6.56 4.52 -11.71
N GLY A 133 -7.07 5.75 -11.86
CA GLY A 133 -8.13 6.30 -11.00
C GLY A 133 -7.69 6.68 -9.57
N THR A 134 -6.40 6.63 -9.26
CA THR A 134 -5.87 6.95 -7.93
C THR A 134 -4.53 7.71 -8.00
N ALA A 135 -3.84 7.86 -6.86
CA ALA A 135 -2.55 8.50 -6.72
C ALA A 135 -1.51 7.55 -6.12
N TYR A 136 -0.26 7.76 -6.51
CA TYR A 136 0.90 6.99 -6.08
C TYR A 136 1.99 7.91 -5.55
N MET A 137 2.74 7.42 -4.55
CA MET A 137 3.95 8.04 -4.02
C MET A 137 5.07 7.00 -4.04
N VAL A 138 6.17 7.33 -4.71
CA VAL A 138 7.35 6.48 -4.81
C VAL A 138 8.40 6.98 -3.82
N MET A 139 8.89 6.07 -2.99
CA MET A 139 9.80 6.40 -1.90
C MET A 139 10.94 5.39 -1.80
N GLU A 140 11.95 5.76 -1.02
CA GLU A 140 13.06 4.89 -0.66
C GLU A 140 12.56 3.55 -0.09
N TYR A 141 13.08 2.47 -0.63
CA TYR A 141 12.84 1.14 -0.07
C TYR A 141 13.85 0.85 1.04
N LEU A 142 13.39 0.90 2.29
CA LEU A 142 14.19 0.52 3.44
C LEU A 142 14.21 -1.01 3.61
N ARG A 143 15.39 -1.60 3.48
CA ARG A 143 15.62 -3.01 3.77
C ARG A 143 15.65 -3.22 5.28
N GLY A 144 14.55 -3.69 5.86
CA GLY A 144 14.44 -3.89 7.30
C GLY A 144 13.15 -4.59 7.71
N ARG A 145 12.98 -4.76 9.03
CA ARG A 145 11.73 -5.24 9.63
C ARG A 145 10.89 -4.04 10.05
N SER A 146 9.57 -4.11 9.85
CA SER A 146 8.68 -3.12 10.44
C SER A 146 8.71 -3.23 11.96
N LEU A 147 8.46 -2.11 12.64
CA LEU A 147 8.35 -2.08 14.10
C LEU A 147 7.29 -3.08 14.62
N ALA A 148 6.15 -3.16 13.94
CA ALA A 148 5.09 -4.11 14.26
C ALA A 148 5.58 -5.57 14.23
N ARG A 149 6.44 -5.91 13.26
CA ARG A 149 7.03 -7.25 13.19
C ARG A 149 8.02 -7.49 14.33
N ILE A 150 8.86 -6.49 14.65
CA ILE A 150 9.80 -6.57 15.77
C ILE A 150 9.04 -6.75 17.09
N LEU A 151 7.97 -5.99 17.30
CA LEU A 151 7.12 -6.10 18.49
C LEU A 151 6.44 -7.47 18.58
N GLN A 152 5.91 -7.99 17.47
CA GLN A 152 5.31 -9.33 17.44
C GLN A 152 6.33 -10.43 17.79
N GLU A 153 7.55 -10.32 17.27
CA GLU A 153 8.66 -11.24 17.56
C GLU A 153 9.16 -11.12 19.03
N ARG A 154 8.96 -9.98 19.68
CA ARG A 154 9.42 -9.68 21.06
C ARG A 154 8.31 -9.64 22.12
N GLY A 155 7.13 -10.22 21.84
CA GLY A 155 6.04 -10.29 22.82
C GLY A 155 5.37 -8.95 23.14
N GLY A 156 5.46 -7.98 22.23
CA GLY A 156 4.73 -6.70 22.30
C GLY A 156 5.46 -5.57 23.03
N ARG A 157 6.72 -5.74 23.43
CA ARG A 157 7.52 -4.69 24.07
C ARG A 157 8.88 -4.52 23.40
N LEU A 158 9.37 -3.30 23.38
CA LEU A 158 10.79 -3.00 23.14
C LEU A 158 11.40 -2.77 24.52
N GLU A 159 12.50 -3.45 24.81
CA GLU A 159 13.31 -3.10 25.97
C GLU A 159 13.90 -1.70 25.74
N GLU A 160 13.72 -0.81 26.71
CA GLU A 160 14.45 0.45 26.74
C GLU A 160 15.93 0.14 27.03
N GLY A 161 16.81 0.61 26.15
CA GLY A 161 18.26 0.55 26.32
C GLY A 161 18.82 1.90 26.72
#